data_AF-A0A8S1P0W4-F1
#
_entry.id   AF-A0A8S1P0W4-F1
#
_cell.length_a   1.000
_cell.length_b   1.000
_cell.length_c   1.000
_cell.angle_alpha   90.00
_cell.angle_beta   90.00
_cell.angle_gamma   90.00
#
_symmetry.space_group_name_H-M   'P 1'
#
loop_
_entity.id
_entity.type
_entity.pdbx_description
1 polymer ?
#
loop_
_entity_poly.entity_id
_entity_poly.type
_entity_poly.pdbx_seq_one_letter_code
_entity_poly.pdbx_strand_id
1 'polypeptide(L)'
;MCMPIGILRCVVSLEAWIVMICGIAAFIFTMIMQIHYSLMLQANEGESWMLFGQGMLTAFWLFSSYIIINGVCGIVGGQHKKPCLILAFNVGNIIIIIAFIILMVIGYVLADETRKLTDKDKQQNENTCLDNRSELNTLDWESKDLLCSIECPCYYTSLNGPLAKNKSRWGDDQHPERPTKVQDCELFQKTQNTTVKYFSNYLGEIQKNTGCTGWCVPYQMQIFYDINVVPEDPQLYCQYVVIQKLTEMGMLMGDIAAGVTAVMLILITLTCCLCFHPANKDQDFYKKMAHYEN
;
A
#
# COMPACT_ATOMS: atom_id res chain seq x y z
N MET A 1 -8.91 -19.98 -37.67
CA MET A 1 -9.95 -19.05 -38.19
C MET A 1 -9.57 -17.65 -37.76
N CYS A 2 -9.38 -16.71 -38.69
CA CYS A 2 -9.05 -15.32 -38.34
C CYS A 2 -10.32 -14.55 -37.97
N MET A 3 -10.25 -13.70 -36.94
CA MET A 3 -11.38 -12.84 -36.58
C MET A 3 -11.64 -11.78 -37.66
N PRO A 4 -12.90 -11.34 -37.86
CA PRO A 4 -13.24 -10.26 -38.77
C PRO A 4 -12.50 -8.97 -38.42
N ILE A 5 -11.95 -8.28 -39.44
CA ILE A 5 -11.19 -7.03 -39.30
C ILE A 5 -11.97 -5.94 -38.57
N GLY A 6 -13.29 -5.84 -38.80
CA GLY A 6 -14.15 -4.88 -38.11
C GLY A 6 -14.18 -5.07 -36.59
N ILE A 7 -14.15 -6.32 -36.12
CA ILE A 7 -14.12 -6.65 -34.69
C ILE A 7 -12.78 -6.24 -34.09
N LEU A 8 -11.68 -6.56 -34.76
CA LEU A 8 -10.33 -6.18 -34.32
C LEU A 8 -10.15 -4.64 -34.22
N ARG A 9 -10.70 -3.87 -35.17
CA ARG A 9 -10.70 -2.39 -35.10
C ARG A 9 -11.49 -1.86 -33.89
N CYS A 10 -12.65 -2.47 -33.59
CA CYS A 10 -13.47 -2.12 -32.44
C CYS A 10 -12.70 -2.36 -31.13
N VAL A 11 -11.99 -3.49 -31.03
CA VAL A 11 -11.17 -3.85 -29.86
C VAL A 11 -10.05 -2.84 -29.60
N VAL A 12 -9.31 -2.44 -30.63
CA VAL A 12 -8.20 -1.45 -30.47
C VAL A 12 -8.73 -0.08 -30.03
N SER A 13 -9.88 0.35 -30.55
CA SER A 13 -10.53 1.60 -30.12
C SER A 13 -11.00 1.52 -28.67
N LEU A 14 -11.63 0.41 -28.29
CA LEU A 14 -12.08 0.14 -26.92
C LEU A 14 -10.90 0.12 -25.94
N GLU A 15 -9.78 -0.51 -26.32
CA GLU A 15 -8.54 -0.55 -25.54
C GLU A 15 -8.04 0.86 -25.24
N ALA A 16 -7.94 1.73 -26.24
CA ALA A 16 -7.48 3.11 -26.05
C ALA A 16 -8.37 3.89 -25.06
N TRP A 17 -9.69 3.68 -25.12
CA TRP A 17 -10.63 4.26 -24.15
C TRP A 17 -10.47 3.70 -22.75
N ILE A 18 -10.29 2.38 -22.61
CA ILE A 18 -10.06 1.74 -21.31
C ILE A 18 -8.77 2.29 -20.68
N VAL A 19 -7.67 2.34 -21.44
CA VAL A 19 -6.39 2.91 -20.98
C VAL A 19 -6.57 4.36 -20.53
N MET A 20 -7.30 5.18 -21.30
CA MET A 20 -7.58 6.57 -20.93
C MET A 20 -8.37 6.68 -19.62
N ILE A 21 -9.45 5.91 -19.47
CA ILE A 21 -10.29 5.91 -18.26
C ILE A 21 -9.47 5.47 -17.05
N CYS A 22 -8.68 4.40 -17.18
CA CYS A 22 -7.77 3.94 -16.14
C CYS A 22 -6.73 5.01 -15.76
N GLY A 23 -6.18 5.72 -16.75
CA GLY A 23 -5.24 6.82 -16.51
C GLY A 23 -5.87 7.96 -15.71
N ILE A 24 -7.08 8.39 -16.09
CA ILE A 24 -7.83 9.44 -15.36
C ILE A 24 -8.15 8.98 -13.94
N ALA A 25 -8.62 7.76 -13.75
CA ALA A 25 -8.91 7.21 -12.42
C ALA A 25 -7.65 7.17 -11.54
N ALA A 26 -6.53 6.70 -12.09
CA ALA A 26 -5.24 6.68 -11.40
C ALA A 26 -4.74 8.09 -11.03
N PHE A 27 -4.97 9.06 -11.91
CA PHE A 27 -4.62 10.46 -11.67
C PHE A 27 -5.46 11.08 -10.54
N ILE A 28 -6.78 10.87 -10.55
CA ILE A 28 -7.67 11.30 -9.46
C ILE A 28 -7.26 10.65 -8.13
N PHE A 29 -6.97 9.36 -8.14
CA PHE A 29 -6.47 8.64 -6.97
C PHE A 29 -5.16 9.26 -6.45
N THR A 30 -4.22 9.57 -7.35
CA THR A 30 -2.95 10.22 -7.01
C THR A 30 -3.18 11.60 -6.37
N MET A 31 -4.13 12.38 -6.89
CA MET A 31 -4.52 13.66 -6.30
C MET A 31 -5.09 13.50 -4.88
N ILE A 32 -5.99 12.54 -4.67
CA ILE A 32 -6.56 12.25 -3.35
C ILE A 32 -5.45 11.87 -2.36
N MET A 33 -4.54 10.98 -2.78
CA MET A 33 -3.39 10.58 -1.97
C MET A 33 -2.48 11.76 -1.63
N GLN A 34 -2.22 12.66 -2.58
CA GLN A 34 -1.43 13.88 -2.33
C GLN A 34 -2.08 14.79 -1.28
N ILE A 35 -3.40 14.97 -1.35
CA ILE A 35 -4.14 15.79 -0.37
C ILE A 35 -4.00 15.16 1.02
N HIS A 36 -4.29 13.87 1.16
CA HIS A 36 -4.14 13.17 2.44
C HIS A 36 -2.71 13.22 2.97
N TYR A 37 -1.72 13.04 2.10
CA TYR A 37 -0.32 13.14 2.47
C TYR A 37 0.05 14.56 2.93
N SER A 38 -0.45 15.60 2.28
CA SER A 38 -0.22 17.00 2.68
C SER A 38 -0.86 17.34 4.03
N LEU A 39 -2.03 16.77 4.33
CA LEU A 39 -2.69 16.92 5.63
C LEU A 39 -1.91 16.20 6.73
N MET A 40 -1.42 14.99 6.45
CA MET A 40 -0.54 14.25 7.37
C MET A 40 0.77 14.99 7.66
N LEU A 41 1.35 15.60 6.63
CA LEU A 41 2.55 16.43 6.71
C LEU A 41 2.37 17.66 7.60
N GLN A 42 1.25 18.37 7.45
CA GLN A 42 0.91 19.51 8.30
C GLN A 42 0.67 19.11 9.76
N ALA A 43 0.25 17.86 10.00
CA ALA A 43 0.01 17.34 11.34
C ALA A 43 1.27 16.77 12.03
N ASN A 44 2.29 16.35 11.28
CA ASN A 44 3.47 15.66 11.80
C ASN A 44 4.77 16.21 11.17
N GLU A 45 5.51 17.04 11.93
CA GLU A 45 6.80 17.65 11.53
C GLU A 45 7.96 16.62 11.53
N GLY A 46 8.03 15.72 10.54
CA GLY A 46 9.08 14.69 10.47
C GLY A 46 9.83 14.63 9.14
N GLU A 47 11.15 14.88 9.17
CA GLU A 47 11.98 15.04 7.96
C GLU A 47 12.34 13.73 7.21
N SER A 48 12.44 12.58 7.89
CA SER A 48 13.00 11.36 7.26
C SER A 48 11.98 10.57 6.42
N TRP A 49 10.73 10.45 6.89
CA TRP A 49 9.64 9.80 6.16
C TRP A 49 9.03 10.67 5.05
N MET A 50 9.38 11.97 5.03
CA MET A 50 9.02 12.90 3.96
C MET A 50 9.57 12.45 2.61
N LEU A 51 10.83 12.02 2.56
CA LEU A 51 11.47 11.66 1.29
C LEU A 51 10.86 10.41 0.64
N PHE A 52 10.53 9.37 1.42
CA PHE A 52 9.98 8.14 0.87
C PHE A 52 8.55 8.33 0.35
N GLY A 53 7.70 9.03 1.12
CA GLY A 53 6.33 9.34 0.71
C GLY A 53 6.29 10.24 -0.53
N GLN A 54 7.13 11.28 -0.56
CA GLN A 54 7.24 12.19 -1.70
C GLN A 54 7.76 11.50 -2.96
N GLY A 55 8.74 10.59 -2.84
CA GLY A 55 9.23 9.78 -3.95
C GLY A 55 8.14 8.89 -4.57
N MET A 56 7.35 8.22 -3.73
CA MET A 56 6.25 7.36 -4.17
C MET A 56 5.13 8.16 -4.86
N LEU A 57 4.73 9.29 -4.27
CA LEU A 57 3.74 10.20 -4.88
C LEU A 57 4.22 10.74 -6.23
N THR A 58 5.49 11.14 -6.32
CA THR A 58 6.08 11.61 -7.59
C THR A 58 6.02 10.51 -8.65
N ALA A 59 6.33 9.27 -8.30
CA ALA A 59 6.23 8.13 -9.22
C ALA A 59 4.79 7.92 -9.71
N PHE A 60 3.78 8.00 -8.83
CA PHE A 60 2.37 7.90 -9.23
C PHE A 60 1.93 9.02 -10.18
N TRP A 61 2.40 10.25 -9.95
CA TRP A 61 2.14 11.39 -10.85
C TRP A 61 2.67 11.16 -12.26
N LEU A 62 3.93 10.71 -12.36
CA LEU A 62 4.56 10.42 -13.64
C LEU A 62 3.86 9.26 -14.35
N PHE A 63 3.55 8.19 -13.62
CA PHE A 63 2.93 7.00 -14.19
C PHE A 63 1.49 7.25 -14.67
N SER A 64 0.66 7.92 -13.85
CA SER A 64 -0.72 8.26 -14.24
C SER A 64 -0.76 9.21 -15.43
N SER A 65 0.10 10.22 -15.45
CA SER A 65 0.21 11.16 -16.57
C SER A 65 0.67 10.46 -17.85
N TYR A 66 1.62 9.53 -17.73
CA TYR A 66 2.07 8.70 -18.85
C TYR A 66 0.94 7.85 -19.44
N ILE A 67 0.15 7.18 -18.60
CA ILE A 67 -1.01 6.38 -19.06
C ILE A 67 -2.02 7.25 -19.82
N ILE A 68 -2.32 8.46 -19.31
CA ILE A 68 -3.22 9.41 -19.97
C ILE A 68 -2.68 9.79 -21.35
N ILE A 69 -1.42 10.21 -21.44
CA ILE A 69 -0.80 10.59 -22.72
C ILE A 69 -0.85 9.41 -23.70
N ASN A 70 -0.56 8.20 -23.23
CA ASN A 70 -0.63 6.99 -24.04
C ASN A 70 -2.06 6.73 -24.56
N GLY A 71 -3.07 6.84 -23.68
CA GLY A 71 -4.48 6.72 -24.06
C GLY A 71 -4.91 7.74 -25.11
N VAL A 72 -4.49 9.01 -24.97
CA VAL A 72 -4.73 10.07 -25.98
C VAL A 72 -4.08 9.71 -27.32
N CYS A 73 -2.84 9.21 -27.33
CA CYS A 73 -2.19 8.74 -28.55
C CYS A 73 -3.00 7.62 -29.23
N GLY A 74 -3.55 6.68 -28.46
CA GLY A 74 -4.42 5.62 -28.97
C GLY A 74 -5.70 6.17 -29.62
N ILE A 75 -6.42 7.05 -28.91
CA ILE A 75 -7.69 7.63 -29.40
C ILE A 75 -7.46 8.49 -30.65
N VAL A 76 -6.53 9.46 -30.58
CA VAL A 76 -6.23 10.37 -31.69
C VAL A 76 -5.62 9.60 -32.87
N GLY A 77 -4.73 8.65 -32.60
CA GLY A 77 -4.14 7.79 -33.62
C GLY A 77 -5.18 6.98 -34.38
N GLY A 78 -6.14 6.39 -33.66
CA GLY A 78 -7.26 5.65 -34.23
C GLY A 78 -8.23 6.52 -35.03
N GLN A 79 -8.63 7.68 -34.49
CA GLN A 79 -9.60 8.59 -35.13
C GLN A 79 -9.02 9.33 -36.33
N HIS A 80 -7.85 9.96 -36.16
CA HIS A 80 -7.22 10.78 -37.20
C HIS A 80 -6.33 9.99 -38.16
N LYS A 81 -6.31 8.66 -38.03
CA LYS A 81 -5.60 7.80 -38.96
C LYS A 81 -4.11 8.24 -39.06
N LYS A 82 -3.46 8.40 -37.89
CA LYS A 82 -2.05 8.82 -37.81
C LYS A 82 -1.18 7.63 -37.37
N PRO A 83 -0.40 7.01 -38.27
CA PRO A 83 0.31 5.76 -37.97
C PRO A 83 1.40 5.93 -36.90
N CYS A 84 2.03 7.11 -36.81
CA CYS A 84 3.03 7.40 -35.77
C CYS A 84 2.42 7.37 -34.35
N LEU A 85 1.18 7.87 -34.18
CA LEU A 85 0.50 7.86 -32.88
C LEU A 85 0.05 6.46 -32.46
N ILE A 86 -0.36 5.63 -33.42
CA ILE A 86 -0.70 4.22 -33.17
C ILE A 86 0.56 3.42 -32.79
N LEU A 87 1.69 3.68 -33.44
CA LEU A 87 2.97 3.07 -33.05
C LEU A 87 3.36 3.48 -31.62
N ALA A 88 3.29 4.77 -31.30
CA ALA A 88 3.58 5.27 -29.96
C ALA A 88 2.67 4.63 -28.90
N PHE A 89 1.38 4.50 -29.20
CA PHE A 89 0.41 3.82 -28.34
C PHE A 89 0.80 2.36 -28.05
N ASN A 90 1.14 1.59 -29.09
CA ASN A 90 1.53 0.19 -28.93
C ASN A 90 2.84 0.04 -28.15
N VAL A 91 3.85 0.88 -28.43
CA VAL A 91 5.09 0.90 -27.66
C VAL A 91 4.80 1.25 -26.20
N GLY A 92 3.90 2.20 -25.95
CA GLY A 92 3.48 2.55 -24.61
C GLY A 92 2.78 1.41 -23.88
N ASN A 93 1.89 0.67 -24.54
CA ASN A 93 1.24 -0.50 -23.95
C ASN A 93 2.27 -1.59 -23.57
N ILE A 94 3.31 -1.80 -24.37
CA ILE A 94 4.41 -2.71 -24.01
C ILE A 94 5.12 -2.25 -22.73
N ILE A 95 5.43 -0.96 -22.62
CA ILE A 95 6.07 -0.38 -21.42
C ILE A 95 5.17 -0.56 -20.19
N ILE A 96 3.87 -0.31 -20.33
CA ILE A 96 2.88 -0.50 -19.26
C ILE A 96 2.84 -1.96 -18.82
N ILE A 97 2.81 -2.92 -19.75
CA ILE A 97 2.84 -4.35 -19.43
C ILE A 97 4.10 -4.72 -18.64
N ILE A 98 5.27 -4.26 -19.09
CA ILE A 98 6.53 -4.53 -18.37
C ILE A 98 6.46 -3.99 -16.94
N ALA A 99 5.92 -2.79 -16.75
CA ALA A 99 5.72 -2.22 -15.42
C ALA A 99 4.77 -3.07 -14.54
N PHE A 100 3.66 -3.57 -15.10
CA PHE A 100 2.74 -4.45 -14.36
C PHE A 100 3.33 -5.83 -14.06
N ILE A 101 4.17 -6.39 -14.95
CA ILE A 101 4.91 -7.63 -14.67
C ILE A 101 5.87 -7.40 -13.50
N ILE A 102 6.60 -6.28 -13.47
CA ILE A 102 7.50 -5.94 -12.36
C ILE A 102 6.69 -5.78 -11.07
N LEU A 103 5.57 -5.07 -11.10
CA LEU A 103 4.69 -4.90 -9.93
C LEU A 103 4.13 -6.23 -9.42
N MET A 104 3.74 -7.13 -10.33
CA MET A 104 3.28 -8.49 -10.00
C MET A 104 4.36 -9.27 -9.25
N VAL A 105 5.59 -9.27 -9.79
CA VAL A 105 6.74 -9.95 -9.15
C VAL A 105 7.03 -9.33 -7.78
N ILE A 106 7.07 -8.01 -7.67
CA ILE A 106 7.28 -7.32 -6.39
C ILE A 106 6.18 -7.69 -5.38
N GLY A 107 4.91 -7.73 -5.79
CA GLY A 107 3.79 -8.06 -4.91
C GLY A 107 3.90 -9.46 -4.33
N TYR A 108 4.15 -10.47 -5.18
CA TYR A 108 4.31 -11.85 -4.71
C TYR A 108 5.59 -12.06 -3.91
N VAL A 109 6.71 -11.43 -4.28
CA VAL A 109 7.95 -11.50 -3.49
C VAL A 109 7.75 -10.85 -2.12
N LEU A 110 7.08 -9.69 -2.05
CA LEU A 110 6.78 -9.03 -0.79
C LEU A 110 5.91 -9.92 0.10
N ALA A 111 4.85 -10.52 -0.45
CA ALA A 111 3.97 -11.43 0.27
C ALA A 111 4.69 -12.70 0.77
N ASP A 112 5.58 -13.27 -0.05
CA ASP A 112 6.37 -14.44 0.33
C ASP A 112 7.37 -14.12 1.44
N GLU A 113 8.08 -13.00 1.33
CA GLU A 113 9.00 -12.54 2.38
C GLU A 113 8.26 -12.21 3.68
N THR A 114 7.09 -11.57 3.65
CA THR A 114 6.30 -11.30 4.86
C THR A 114 5.72 -12.57 5.48
N ARG A 115 5.33 -13.55 4.65
CA ARG A 115 4.85 -14.86 5.12
C ARG A 115 5.97 -15.64 5.81
N LYS A 116 7.17 -15.68 5.23
CA LYS A 116 8.35 -16.32 5.84
C LYS A 116 8.69 -15.73 7.21
N LEU A 117 8.48 -14.43 7.40
CA LEU A 117 8.64 -13.78 8.71
C LEU A 117 7.61 -14.30 9.72
N THR A 118 6.36 -14.43 9.31
CA THR A 118 5.28 -14.96 10.17
C THR A 118 5.53 -16.43 10.57
N ASP A 119 5.98 -17.26 9.63
CA ASP A 119 6.21 -18.69 9.88
C ASP A 119 7.42 -18.94 10.78
N LYS A 120 8.46 -18.09 10.70
CA LYS A 120 9.62 -18.13 11.60
C LYS A 120 9.27 -17.67 13.02
N ASP A 121 8.51 -16.58 13.14
CA ASP A 121 8.10 -16.04 14.45
C ASP A 121 7.12 -16.99 15.16
N LYS A 122 6.23 -17.69 14.44
CA LYS A 122 5.38 -18.74 15.03
C LYS A 122 6.16 -19.97 15.53
N GLN A 123 7.34 -20.25 14.96
CA GLN A 123 8.19 -21.38 15.37
C GLN A 123 9.16 -21.03 16.50
N GLN A 124 9.51 -19.75 16.68
CA GLN A 124 10.31 -19.28 17.81
C GLN A 124 9.42 -18.75 18.94
N ASN A 125 9.26 -19.57 19.99
CA ASN A 125 8.57 -19.23 21.24
C ASN A 125 8.80 -17.77 21.72
N GLU A 126 7.69 -17.03 21.87
CA GLU A 126 7.33 -15.94 22.81
C GLU A 126 8.31 -14.79 23.15
N ASN A 127 9.59 -14.81 22.80
CA ASN A 127 10.57 -13.83 23.30
C ASN A 127 11.47 -13.18 22.25
N THR A 128 11.44 -13.62 20.99
CA THR A 128 12.22 -12.99 19.92
C THR A 128 11.33 -12.10 19.09
N CYS A 129 11.10 -10.87 19.58
CA CYS A 129 10.84 -9.76 18.66
C CYS A 129 11.92 -9.80 17.58
N LEU A 130 11.57 -9.64 16.29
CA LEU A 130 12.54 -9.66 15.19
C LEU A 130 13.79 -8.84 15.56
N ASP A 131 14.89 -9.52 15.95
CA ASP A 131 16.08 -8.92 16.58
C ASP A 131 16.74 -7.85 15.69
N ASN A 132 16.40 -7.83 14.40
CA ASN A 132 16.97 -6.94 13.38
C ASN A 132 16.07 -5.77 12.95
N ARG A 133 14.90 -5.53 13.57
CA ARG A 133 14.11 -4.30 13.34
C ARG A 133 14.14 -3.40 14.56
N SER A 134 15.31 -2.80 14.77
CA SER A 134 15.66 -1.97 15.92
C SER A 134 14.69 -0.81 16.15
N GLU A 135 14.18 -0.15 15.11
CA GLU A 135 13.43 1.09 15.29
C GLU A 135 12.03 0.86 15.87
N LEU A 136 11.20 -0.01 15.28
CA LEU A 136 9.84 -0.27 15.78
C LEU A 136 9.84 -0.92 17.17
N ASN A 137 10.80 -1.82 17.43
CA ASN A 137 10.95 -2.42 18.74
C ASN A 137 11.41 -1.38 19.77
N THR A 138 12.38 -0.53 19.44
CA THR A 138 12.82 0.56 20.33
C THR A 138 11.69 1.54 20.59
N LEU A 139 10.90 1.90 19.57
CA LEU A 139 9.74 2.78 19.69
C LEU A 139 8.64 2.18 20.59
N ASP A 140 8.34 0.89 20.43
CA ASP A 140 7.38 0.18 21.30
C ASP A 140 7.88 0.14 22.75
N TRP A 141 9.17 -0.11 22.97
CA TRP A 141 9.79 -0.10 24.30
C TRP A 141 9.78 1.29 24.96
N GLU A 142 10.22 2.33 24.23
CA GLU A 142 10.20 3.72 24.71
C GLU A 142 8.77 4.18 25.03
N SER A 143 7.79 3.79 24.21
CA SER A 143 6.38 4.14 24.44
C SER A 143 5.78 3.37 25.62
N LYS A 144 6.16 2.10 25.80
CA LYS A 144 5.74 1.25 26.93
C LYS A 144 6.21 1.78 28.27
N ASP A 145 7.37 2.42 28.32
CA ASP A 145 7.94 2.96 29.55
C ASP A 145 7.41 4.37 29.90
N LEU A 146 6.70 5.02 28.97
CA LEU A 146 6.09 6.33 29.19
C LEU A 146 4.74 6.23 29.94
N LEU A 147 3.84 5.35 29.51
CA LEU A 147 2.51 5.21 30.10
C LEU A 147 2.55 4.50 31.46
N CYS A 148 1.76 5.00 32.40
CA CYS A 148 1.70 4.53 33.78
C CYS A 148 3.04 4.65 34.53
N SER A 149 3.96 5.52 34.07
CA SER A 149 5.18 5.85 34.79
C SER A 149 4.90 6.87 35.91
N ILE A 150 5.87 7.12 36.80
CA ILE A 150 5.78 8.19 37.81
C ILE A 150 5.50 9.56 37.15
N GLU A 151 6.02 9.78 35.95
CA GLU A 151 5.89 11.04 35.23
C GLU A 151 4.62 11.11 34.37
N CYS A 152 3.96 9.98 34.09
CA CYS A 152 2.64 9.91 33.47
C CYS A 152 1.79 8.82 34.14
N PRO A 153 1.21 9.11 35.33
CA PRO A 153 0.37 8.15 36.02
C PRO A 153 -0.90 7.90 35.22
N CYS A 154 -1.34 6.65 35.14
CA CYS A 154 -2.43 6.24 34.28
C CYS A 154 -3.68 5.84 35.05
N TYR A 155 -4.84 5.96 34.40
CA TYR A 155 -6.11 5.47 34.93
C TYR A 155 -6.29 3.98 34.61
N TYR A 156 -6.11 3.11 35.61
CA TYR A 156 -6.21 1.66 35.45
C TYR A 156 -7.30 1.05 36.35
N THR A 157 -8.29 0.40 35.72
CA THR A 157 -9.47 -0.17 36.39
C THR A 157 -9.29 -1.63 36.82
N SER A 158 -8.10 -2.22 36.65
CA SER A 158 -7.81 -3.64 36.98
C SER A 158 -8.62 -4.69 36.22
N LEU A 159 -9.36 -4.29 35.18
CA LEU A 159 -10.13 -5.20 34.31
C LEU A 159 -9.25 -6.20 33.55
N ASN A 160 -8.00 -5.83 33.27
CA ASN A 160 -7.03 -6.62 32.50
C ASN A 160 -6.04 -7.40 33.38
N GLY A 161 -6.35 -7.60 34.68
CA GLY A 161 -5.52 -8.32 35.64
C GLY A 161 -4.54 -7.43 36.43
N PRO A 162 -3.71 -7.99 37.32
CA PRO A 162 -2.73 -7.21 38.05
C PRO A 162 -1.59 -6.76 37.10
N LEU A 163 -1.23 -5.48 37.16
CA LEU A 163 -0.04 -4.98 36.47
C LEU A 163 1.20 -5.79 36.90
N ALA A 164 2.11 -6.05 35.96
CA ALA A 164 3.32 -6.82 36.24
C ALA A 164 4.14 -6.15 37.35
N LYS A 165 4.16 -6.78 38.54
CA LYS A 165 4.80 -6.29 39.78
C LYS A 165 6.32 -6.04 39.68
N ASN A 166 6.94 -6.35 38.55
CA ASN A 166 8.38 -6.28 38.35
C ASN A 166 8.91 -4.97 37.72
N LYS A 167 8.08 -3.97 37.39
CA LYS A 167 8.61 -2.62 37.13
C LYS A 167 8.37 -1.73 38.36
N SER A 168 9.44 -1.30 38.99
CA SER A 168 9.47 -0.56 40.26
C SER A 168 8.97 0.90 40.17
N ARG A 169 8.17 1.27 39.16
CA ARG A 169 7.78 2.66 38.86
C ARG A 169 6.41 2.79 38.17
N TRP A 170 5.42 1.97 38.55
CA TRP A 170 4.05 2.18 38.04
C TRP A 170 3.32 3.22 38.91
N GLY A 171 2.86 4.30 38.30
CA GLY A 171 1.95 5.27 38.90
C GLY A 171 0.52 4.96 38.45
N ASP A 172 -0.19 4.08 39.15
CA ASP A 172 -1.61 3.89 38.95
C ASP A 172 -2.39 4.93 39.78
N ASP A 173 -3.33 5.61 39.15
CA ASP A 173 -4.16 6.62 39.78
C ASP A 173 -5.63 6.32 39.45
N GLN A 174 -6.49 6.29 40.47
CA GLN A 174 -7.92 6.00 40.34
C GLN A 174 -8.71 7.22 39.80
N HIS A 175 -8.05 8.36 39.58
CA HIS A 175 -8.68 9.52 38.97
C HIS A 175 -8.97 9.30 37.47
N PRO A 176 -10.23 9.39 37.03
CA PRO A 176 -10.63 9.10 35.64
C PRO A 176 -10.11 10.12 34.62
N GLU A 177 -9.57 11.26 35.08
CA GLU A 177 -8.95 12.28 34.23
C GLU A 177 -7.52 11.90 33.80
N ARG A 178 -6.98 10.80 34.33
CA ARG A 178 -5.62 10.36 34.03
C ARG A 178 -5.56 9.63 32.69
N PRO A 179 -4.43 9.72 31.98
CA PRO A 179 -4.22 9.04 30.70
C PRO A 179 -4.57 7.54 30.74
N THR A 180 -5.31 7.07 29.74
CA THR A 180 -5.57 5.64 29.50
C THR A 180 -4.76 5.08 28.34
N LYS A 181 -4.00 5.94 27.65
CA LYS A 181 -3.15 5.60 26.50
C LYS A 181 -1.93 6.52 26.44
N VAL A 182 -0.84 6.04 25.84
CA VAL A 182 0.46 6.75 25.78
C VAL A 182 0.32 8.16 25.18
N GLN A 183 -0.58 8.33 24.22
CA GLN A 183 -0.75 9.58 23.47
C GLN A 183 -1.31 10.73 24.32
N ASP A 184 -1.95 10.42 25.44
CA ASP A 184 -2.51 11.41 26.37
C ASP A 184 -1.47 11.87 27.41
N CYS A 185 -0.28 11.26 27.45
CA CYS A 185 0.80 11.69 28.33
C CYS A 185 1.41 13.02 27.88
N GLU A 186 1.59 13.96 28.81
CA GLU A 186 2.18 15.28 28.53
C GLU A 186 3.63 15.16 27.97
N LEU A 187 4.41 14.20 28.48
CA LEU A 187 5.77 13.92 27.97
C LEU A 187 5.76 13.42 26.52
N PHE A 188 4.78 12.59 26.17
CA PHE A 188 4.59 12.15 24.80
C PHE A 188 4.21 13.32 23.89
N GLN A 189 3.33 14.22 24.36
CA GLN A 189 3.00 15.43 23.60
C GLN A 189 4.19 16.36 23.40
N LYS A 190 5.08 16.48 24.39
CA LYS A 190 6.33 17.28 24.33
C LYS A 190 7.45 16.64 23.51
N THR A 191 7.34 15.36 23.16
CA THR A 191 8.34 14.68 22.33
C THR A 191 8.40 15.32 20.94
N GLN A 192 9.59 15.76 20.53
CA GLN A 192 9.85 16.28 19.18
C GLN A 192 10.07 15.17 18.14
N ASN A 193 10.23 13.92 18.59
CA ASN A 193 10.34 12.77 17.71
C ASN A 193 8.97 12.45 17.08
N THR A 194 8.79 12.91 15.85
CA THR A 194 7.55 12.74 15.08
C THR A 194 7.34 11.33 14.57
N THR A 195 8.40 10.54 14.43
CA THR A 195 8.32 9.10 14.15
C THR A 195 7.62 8.37 15.30
N VAL A 196 7.97 8.67 16.55
CA VAL A 196 7.29 8.13 17.75
C VAL A 196 5.80 8.47 17.74
N LYS A 197 5.47 9.73 17.47
CA LYS A 197 4.08 10.20 17.43
C LYS A 197 3.25 9.47 16.37
N TYR A 198 3.77 9.38 15.15
CA TYR A 198 3.10 8.71 14.05
C TYR A 198 2.87 7.22 14.32
N PHE A 199 3.92 6.48 14.70
CA PHE A 199 3.80 5.04 14.93
C PHE A 199 2.90 4.73 16.12
N SER A 200 2.95 5.53 17.19
CA SER A 200 2.05 5.33 18.33
C SER A 200 0.59 5.59 17.94
N ASN A 201 0.30 6.62 17.14
CA ASN A 201 -1.05 6.86 16.63
C ASN A 201 -1.51 5.72 15.70
N TYR A 202 -0.65 5.27 14.80
CA TYR A 202 -0.93 4.15 13.90
C TYR A 202 -1.20 2.85 14.66
N LEU A 203 -0.38 2.54 15.67
CA LEU A 203 -0.58 1.38 16.55
C LEU A 203 -1.85 1.51 17.37
N GLY A 204 -2.22 2.71 17.82
CA GLY A 204 -3.50 2.96 18.49
C GLY A 204 -4.70 2.61 17.60
N GLU A 205 -4.67 3.03 16.34
CA GLU A 205 -5.71 2.67 15.36
C GLU A 205 -5.71 1.17 15.04
N ILE A 206 -4.55 0.51 14.99
CA ILE A 206 -4.50 -0.95 14.80
C ILE A 206 -5.10 -1.67 16.01
N GLN A 207 -4.70 -1.31 17.23
CA GLN A 207 -5.22 -1.90 18.46
C GLN A 207 -6.74 -1.73 18.54
N LYS A 208 -7.24 -0.53 18.29
CA LYS A 208 -8.67 -0.22 18.21
C LYS A 208 -9.43 -1.11 17.23
N ASN A 209 -8.89 -1.27 16.02
CA ASN A 209 -9.60 -1.94 14.92
C ASN A 209 -9.46 -3.46 14.93
N THR A 210 -8.46 -4.00 15.63
CA THR A 210 -8.11 -5.43 15.53
C THR A 210 -8.04 -6.14 16.88
N GLY A 211 -8.13 -5.40 17.99
CA GLY A 211 -8.07 -5.99 19.32
C GLY A 211 -6.68 -6.45 19.76
N CYS A 212 -5.66 -6.31 18.90
CA CYS A 212 -4.32 -6.80 19.19
C CYS A 212 -3.68 -6.09 20.40
N THR A 213 -2.70 -6.74 21.02
CA THR A 213 -2.01 -6.21 22.19
C THR A 213 -0.50 -6.21 22.01
N GLY A 214 0.16 -5.14 22.50
CA GLY A 214 1.59 -4.93 22.33
C GLY A 214 2.07 -4.95 20.88
N TRP A 215 3.35 -4.65 20.64
CA TRP A 215 3.95 -4.88 19.34
C TRP A 215 4.37 -6.35 19.17
N CYS A 216 5.35 -6.80 19.96
CA CYS A 216 6.03 -8.09 19.78
C CYS A 216 6.33 -8.87 21.08
N VAL A 217 6.08 -8.25 22.24
CA VAL A 217 6.23 -8.87 23.57
C VAL A 217 4.86 -9.00 24.21
N PRO A 218 4.53 -10.11 24.88
CA PRO A 218 3.25 -10.28 25.58
C PRO A 218 2.99 -9.11 26.52
N TYR A 219 1.92 -8.38 26.21
CA TYR A 219 1.39 -7.34 27.06
C TYR A 219 -0.12 -7.54 27.08
N GLN A 220 -0.72 -7.73 28.25
CA GLN A 220 -2.15 -8.07 28.36
C GLN A 220 -3.08 -6.87 28.11
N MET A 221 -2.56 -5.74 27.63
CA MET A 221 -3.26 -4.46 27.55
C MET A 221 -2.96 -3.72 26.25
N GLN A 222 -3.89 -2.85 25.84
CA GLN A 222 -3.79 -2.02 24.63
C GLN A 222 -3.28 -0.61 24.95
N ILE A 223 -1.97 -0.49 25.21
CA ILE A 223 -1.34 0.76 25.66
C ILE A 223 -1.46 1.96 24.70
N PHE A 224 -1.70 1.72 23.40
CA PHE A 224 -1.82 2.77 22.39
C PHE A 224 -3.28 3.13 22.08
N TYR A 225 -4.24 2.35 22.56
CA TYR A 225 -5.66 2.63 22.36
C TYR A 225 -6.37 2.93 23.67
N ASP A 226 -6.45 1.94 24.56
CA ASP A 226 -7.01 2.08 25.91
C ASP A 226 -6.60 0.88 26.77
N ILE A 227 -5.88 1.13 27.87
CA ILE A 227 -5.45 0.09 28.82
C ILE A 227 -6.60 -0.58 29.57
N ASN A 228 -7.81 -0.04 29.54
CA ASN A 228 -9.00 -0.57 30.20
C ASN A 228 -9.88 -1.42 29.26
N VAL A 229 -9.56 -1.49 27.97
CA VAL A 229 -10.25 -2.39 27.04
C VAL A 229 -9.71 -3.81 27.22
N VAL A 230 -10.62 -4.75 27.42
CA VAL A 230 -10.29 -6.19 27.49
C VAL A 230 -10.14 -6.71 26.06
N PRO A 231 -8.95 -7.15 25.65
CA PRO A 231 -8.76 -7.73 24.33
C PRO A 231 -9.49 -9.08 24.24
N GLU A 232 -10.14 -9.35 23.10
CA GLU A 232 -10.80 -10.64 22.84
C GLU A 232 -9.78 -11.79 22.80
N ASP A 233 -8.58 -11.52 22.27
CA ASP A 233 -7.44 -12.43 22.26
C ASP A 233 -6.17 -11.72 22.78
N PRO A 234 -5.78 -11.95 24.04
CA PRO A 234 -4.58 -11.33 24.62
C PRO A 234 -3.27 -11.89 24.04
N GLN A 235 -3.32 -12.93 23.20
CA GLN A 235 -2.17 -13.47 22.48
C GLN A 235 -2.09 -13.01 21.03
N LEU A 236 -3.04 -12.18 20.57
CA LEU A 236 -2.99 -11.57 19.25
C LEU A 236 -2.07 -10.33 19.26
N TYR A 237 -0.83 -10.50 18.83
CA TYR A 237 0.15 -9.40 18.83
C TYR A 237 0.00 -8.48 17.61
N CYS A 238 0.16 -7.16 17.79
CA CYS A 238 -0.04 -6.21 16.69
C CYS A 238 0.96 -6.39 15.55
N GLN A 239 2.18 -6.87 15.84
CA GLN A 239 3.15 -7.22 14.80
C GLN A 239 2.58 -8.26 13.83
N TYR A 240 1.96 -9.34 14.32
CA TYR A 240 1.38 -10.37 13.44
C TYR A 240 0.25 -9.82 12.60
N VAL A 241 -0.63 -9.01 13.20
CA VAL A 241 -1.73 -8.37 12.47
C VAL A 241 -1.21 -7.47 11.36
N VAL A 242 -0.15 -6.68 11.63
CA VAL A 242 0.47 -5.82 10.62
C VAL A 242 1.15 -6.64 9.53
N ILE A 243 1.95 -7.65 9.87
CA ILE A 243 2.63 -8.51 8.88
C ILE A 243 1.61 -9.27 8.03
N GLN A 244 0.53 -9.78 8.64
CA GLN A 244 -0.55 -10.44 7.92
C GLN A 244 -1.23 -9.47 6.95
N LYS A 245 -1.58 -8.25 7.39
CA LYS A 245 -2.14 -7.23 6.50
C LYS A 245 -1.20 -6.87 5.35
N LEU A 246 0.11 -6.76 5.60
CA LEU A 246 1.11 -6.52 4.56
C LEU A 246 1.18 -7.69 3.57
N THR A 247 1.08 -8.92 4.06
CA THR A 247 1.04 -10.13 3.22
C THR A 247 -0.20 -10.12 2.33
N GLU A 248 -1.37 -9.89 2.90
CA GLU A 248 -2.65 -9.81 2.17
C GLU A 248 -2.63 -8.68 1.13
N MET A 249 -2.10 -7.50 1.49
CA MET A 249 -1.92 -6.40 0.54
C MET A 249 -0.94 -6.74 -0.58
N GLY A 250 0.18 -7.39 -0.27
CA GLY A 250 1.17 -7.82 -1.26
C GLY A 250 0.59 -8.82 -2.26
N MET A 251 -0.16 -9.82 -1.76
CA MET A 251 -0.84 -10.79 -2.62
C MET A 251 -1.91 -10.11 -3.47
N LEU A 252 -2.76 -9.28 -2.87
CA LEU A 252 -3.81 -8.55 -3.60
C LEU A 252 -3.22 -7.67 -4.71
N MET A 253 -2.13 -6.96 -4.42
CA MET A 253 -1.41 -6.16 -5.42
C MET A 253 -0.88 -7.05 -6.55
N GLY A 254 -0.30 -8.21 -6.21
CA GLY A 254 0.17 -9.20 -7.17
C GLY A 254 -0.95 -9.72 -8.08
N ASP A 255 -2.08 -10.11 -7.49
CA ASP A 255 -3.25 -10.65 -8.20
C ASP A 255 -3.87 -9.62 -9.16
N ILE A 256 -4.02 -8.37 -8.70
CA ILE A 256 -4.51 -7.27 -9.55
C ILE A 256 -3.54 -7.04 -10.72
N ALA A 257 -2.23 -6.97 -10.45
CA ALA A 257 -1.23 -6.77 -11.49
C ALA A 257 -1.19 -7.93 -12.50
N ALA A 258 -1.34 -9.17 -12.04
CA ALA A 258 -1.44 -10.35 -12.89
C ALA A 258 -2.68 -10.29 -13.79
N GLY A 259 -3.84 -9.94 -13.24
CA GLY A 259 -5.09 -9.78 -13.97
C GLY A 259 -4.99 -8.72 -15.07
N VAL A 260 -4.45 -7.55 -14.74
CA VAL A 260 -4.22 -6.45 -15.72
C VAL A 260 -3.25 -6.89 -16.82
N THR A 261 -2.15 -7.55 -16.45
CA THR A 261 -1.16 -8.07 -17.39
C THR A 261 -1.79 -9.06 -18.37
N ALA A 262 -2.59 -10.01 -17.87
CA ALA A 262 -3.25 -11.01 -18.71
C ALA A 262 -4.21 -10.36 -19.72
N VAL A 263 -5.01 -9.38 -19.29
CA VAL A 263 -5.91 -8.64 -20.18
C VAL A 263 -5.11 -7.88 -21.25
N MET A 264 -4.06 -7.15 -20.86
CA MET A 264 -3.24 -6.41 -21.82
C MET A 264 -2.50 -7.32 -22.81
N LEU A 265 -2.02 -8.49 -22.39
CA LEU A 265 -1.41 -9.47 -23.30
C LEU A 265 -2.40 -9.97 -24.36
N ILE A 266 -3.65 -10.23 -23.97
CA ILE A 266 -4.71 -10.58 -24.92
C ILE A 266 -4.91 -9.44 -25.92
N LEU A 267 -5.01 -8.20 -25.44
CA LEU A 267 -5.22 -7.02 -26.28
C LEU A 267 -4.07 -6.80 -27.27
N ILE A 268 -2.81 -6.87 -26.82
CA ILE A 268 -1.65 -6.80 -27.72
C ILE A 268 -1.66 -7.94 -28.73
N THR A 269 -2.00 -9.15 -28.32
CA THR A 269 -2.08 -10.29 -29.24
C THR A 269 -3.13 -10.03 -30.33
N LEU A 270 -4.28 -9.47 -29.98
CA LEU A 270 -5.32 -9.08 -30.95
C LEU A 270 -4.82 -7.97 -31.89
N THR A 271 -4.12 -6.97 -31.36
CA THR A 271 -3.52 -5.90 -32.17
C THR A 271 -2.45 -6.43 -33.12
N CYS A 272 -1.60 -7.37 -32.69
CA CYS A 272 -0.67 -8.08 -33.55
C CYS A 272 -1.40 -8.91 -34.62
N CYS A 273 -2.47 -9.62 -34.26
CA CYS A 273 -3.28 -10.38 -35.21
C CYS A 273 -3.91 -9.47 -36.28
N LEU A 274 -4.30 -8.24 -35.94
CA LEU A 274 -4.76 -7.24 -36.92
C LEU A 274 -3.63 -6.85 -37.88
N CYS A 275 -2.42 -6.63 -37.36
CA CYS A 275 -1.25 -6.26 -38.18
C CYS A 275 -0.84 -7.37 -39.16
N PHE A 276 -0.92 -8.63 -38.73
CA PHE A 276 -0.54 -9.80 -39.52
C PHE A 276 -1.71 -10.45 -40.26
N HIS A 277 -2.89 -9.82 -40.27
CA HIS A 277 -4.07 -10.37 -40.94
C HIS A 277 -3.79 -10.57 -42.45
N PRO A 278 -4.19 -11.72 -43.06
CA PRO A 278 -3.91 -12.01 -44.48
C PRO A 278 -4.43 -10.97 -45.46
N ALA A 279 -5.50 -10.26 -45.11
CA ALA A 279 -6.04 -9.15 -45.91
C ALA A 279 -5.08 -7.95 -46.03
N ASN A 280 -4.04 -7.89 -45.18
CA ASN A 280 -3.11 -6.77 -45.07
C ASN A 280 -1.74 -7.14 -45.66
N LYS A 281 -1.63 -8.27 -46.37
CA LYS A 281 -0.34 -8.88 -46.77
C LYS A 281 0.52 -7.93 -47.60
N ASP A 282 -0.11 -7.13 -48.47
CA ASP A 282 0.55 -6.25 -49.45
C ASP A 282 0.69 -4.78 -48.99
N GLN A 283 0.32 -4.47 -47.74
CA GLN A 283 0.42 -3.12 -47.19
C GLN A 283 1.75 -2.92 -46.44
N ASP A 284 2.32 -1.70 -46.43
CA ASP A 284 3.47 -1.40 -45.56
C ASP A 284 3.10 -1.62 -44.08
N PHE A 285 4.05 -2.00 -43.22
CA PHE A 285 3.81 -2.27 -41.79
C PHE A 285 3.01 -1.16 -41.08
N TYR A 286 3.28 0.10 -41.44
CA TYR A 286 2.54 1.28 -40.98
C TYR A 286 1.08 1.33 -41.46
N LYS A 287 0.81 0.91 -42.70
CA LYS A 287 -0.54 0.76 -43.24
C LYS A 287 -1.26 -0.46 -42.68
N LYS A 288 -0.53 -1.54 -42.32
CA LYS A 288 -1.10 -2.72 -41.65
C LYS A 288 -1.59 -2.40 -40.24
N MET A 289 -0.81 -1.64 -39.46
CA MET A 289 -1.19 -1.22 -38.10
C MET A 289 -2.40 -0.31 -38.08
N ALA A 290 -2.57 0.49 -39.13
CA ALA A 290 -3.63 1.48 -39.18
C ALA A 290 -4.75 1.12 -40.16
N HIS A 291 -4.78 -0.13 -40.62
CA HIS A 291 -5.55 -0.66 -41.76
C HIS A 291 -6.66 0.27 -42.25
N TYR A 292 -6.33 1.09 -43.26
CA TYR A 292 -7.23 2.01 -43.90
C TYR A 292 -7.87 1.31 -45.11
N GLU A 293 -9.16 1.01 -45.04
CA GLU A 293 -9.96 0.91 -46.26
C GLU A 293 -10.32 2.33 -46.69
N ASN A 294 -10.13 2.60 -47.99
CA ASN A 294 -10.82 3.68 -48.67
C ASN A 294 -12.31 3.34 -48.76
#